data_AF-R6UBA7-F1
#
_entry.id   AF-R6UBA7-F1
#
_cell.length_a   1.000
_cell.length_b   1.000
_cell.length_c   1.000
_cell.angle_alpha   90.00
_cell.angle_beta   90.00
_cell.angle_gamma   90.00
#
_symmetry.space_group_name_H-M   'P 1'
#
loop_
_entity.id
_entity.type
_entity.pdbx_description
1 polymer ?
#
loop_
_entity_poly.entity_id
_entity_poly.type
_entity_poly.pdbx_seq_one_letter_code
_entity_poly.pdbx_strand_id
1 'polypeptide(L)'
;MVISPILIIIISATLVATLVYYLINKPKIPVFTGLFLFLLLISVFFTFALNVELSSANNSLSLENNFIKSVVTFITMEINPKKQLLQDSFSLFCTIDIVLIVTSVIISVLEMKILFKQTKAEKGN
;
A
#
# COMPACT_ATOMS: atom_id res chain seq x y z
N MET A 1 -13.04 13.56 -1.99
CA MET A 1 -11.88 14.16 -1.29
C MET A 1 -10.64 13.57 -1.95
N VAL A 2 -9.92 14.35 -2.76
CA VAL A 2 -8.82 13.82 -3.60
C VAL A 2 -7.57 13.71 -2.72
N ILE A 3 -7.22 12.49 -2.30
CA ILE A 3 -5.93 12.23 -1.65
C ILE A 3 -4.86 12.47 -2.70
N SER A 4 -3.98 13.44 -2.44
CA SER A 4 -2.96 13.86 -3.40
C SER A 4 -1.93 12.72 -3.59
N PRO A 5 -1.63 12.27 -4.83
CA PRO A 5 -0.70 11.17 -5.09
C PRO A 5 0.69 11.37 -4.45
N ILE A 6 1.11 12.63 -4.32
CA ILE A 6 2.36 13.04 -3.67
C ILE A 6 2.38 12.66 -2.19
N LEU A 7 1.25 12.79 -1.48
CA LEU A 7 1.16 12.42 -0.07
C LEU A 7 1.35 10.91 0.13
N ILE A 8 0.80 10.09 -0.79
CA ILE A 8 0.95 8.63 -0.73
C ILE A 8 2.43 8.24 -0.87
N ILE A 9 3.16 8.87 -1.78
CA ILE A 9 4.59 8.63 -2.01
C ILE A 9 5.43 9.02 -0.78
N ILE A 10 5.12 10.16 -0.17
CA ILE A 10 5.83 10.64 1.02
C ILE A 10 5.61 9.68 2.20
N ILE A 11 4.37 9.23 2.41
CA ILE A 11 4.01 8.29 3.48
C ILE A 11 4.68 6.93 3.24
N SER A 12 4.67 6.41 2.00
CA SER A 12 5.34 5.15 1.68
C SER A 12 6.86 5.24 1.88
N ALA A 13 7.48 6.35 1.48
CA ALA A 13 8.91 6.55 1.64
C ALA A 13 9.33 6.63 3.12
N THR A 14 8.56 7.32 3.96
CA THR A 14 8.84 7.38 5.41
C THR A 14 8.66 6.01 6.07
N LEU A 15 7.66 5.24 5.67
CA LEU A 15 7.46 3.87 6.16
C LEU A 15 8.61 2.94 5.78
N VAL A 16 9.07 2.99 4.52
CA VAL A 16 10.23 2.20 4.06
C VAL A 16 11.50 2.60 4.80
N ALA A 17 11.76 3.91 4.97
CA ALA A 17 12.94 4.39 5.69
C ALA A 17 12.95 3.94 7.16
N THR A 18 11.78 3.96 7.81
CA THR A 18 11.63 3.47 9.20
C THR A 18 11.90 1.97 9.29
N LEU A 19 11.46 1.20 8.30
CA LEU A 19 11.68 -0.24 8.22
C LEU A 19 13.15 -0.60 8.02
N VAL A 20 13.84 0.11 7.12
CA VAL A 20 15.29 -0.05 6.90
C VAL A 20 16.07 0.29 8.17
N TYR A 21 15.73 1.40 8.84
CA TYR A 21 16.33 1.76 10.13
C TYR A 21 16.15 0.65 11.17
N TYR A 22 14.96 0.04 11.23
CA TYR A 22 14.66 -1.05 12.14
C TYR A 22 15.48 -2.32 11.87
N LEU A 23 15.60 -2.68 10.59
CA LEU A 23 16.38 -3.83 10.12
C LEU A 23 17.87 -3.70 10.45
N ILE A 24 18.41 -2.48 10.37
CA ILE A 24 19.81 -2.18 10.65
C ILE A 24 20.11 -2.18 12.16
N ASN A 25 19.23 -1.61 12.99
CA ASN A 25 19.51 -1.39 14.41
C ASN A 25 19.11 -2.55 15.34
N LYS A 26 18.18 -3.43 14.97
CA LYS A 26 17.89 -4.67 15.72
C LYS A 26 17.42 -5.80 14.77
N PRO A 27 18.07 -6.98 14.76
CA PRO A 27 17.71 -8.09 13.88
C PRO A 27 16.47 -8.88 14.36
N LYS A 28 15.64 -8.30 15.23
CA LYS A 28 14.27 -8.80 15.47
C LYS A 28 13.37 -8.06 14.49
N ILE A 29 13.30 -8.58 13.28
CA ILE A 29 12.54 -8.01 12.17
C ILE A 29 11.06 -7.90 12.61
N PRO A 30 10.42 -6.72 12.51
CA PRO A 30 8.98 -6.59 12.68
C PRO A 30 8.28 -7.24 11.48
N VAL A 31 8.19 -8.57 11.50
CA VAL A 31 7.73 -9.40 10.37
C VAL A 31 6.30 -9.04 9.98
N PHE A 32 5.44 -8.74 10.97
CA PHE A 32 4.06 -8.36 10.67
C PHE A 32 4.00 -6.95 10.06
N THR A 33 4.71 -5.97 10.61
CA THR A 33 4.76 -4.64 9.99
C THR A 33 5.28 -4.71 8.55
N GLY A 34 6.33 -5.49 8.29
CA GLY A 34 6.86 -5.70 6.94
C GLY A 34 5.87 -6.36 5.97
N LEU A 35 5.16 -7.40 6.42
CA LEU A 35 4.13 -8.07 5.62
C LEU A 35 3.01 -7.11 5.20
N PHE A 36 2.50 -6.31 6.15
CA PHE A 36 1.42 -5.36 5.87
C PHE A 36 1.86 -4.25 4.92
N LEU A 37 3.12 -3.81 4.98
CA LEU A 37 3.66 -2.84 4.04
C LEU A 37 3.88 -3.40 2.64
N PHE A 38 4.28 -4.67 2.55
CA PHE A 38 4.36 -5.35 1.26
C PHE A 38 2.98 -5.48 0.61
N LEU A 39 1.96 -5.87 1.38
CA LEU A 39 0.58 -5.91 0.91
C LEU A 39 0.06 -4.52 0.51
N LEU A 40 0.41 -3.48 1.27
CA LEU A 40 0.08 -2.09 0.94
C LEU A 40 0.70 -1.68 -0.39
N LEU A 41 1.96 -2.02 -0.66
CA LEU A 41 2.63 -1.73 -1.92
C LEU A 41 1.91 -2.35 -3.13
N ILE A 42 1.51 -3.61 -3.00
CA ILE A 42 0.75 -4.31 -4.05
C ILE A 42 -0.62 -3.64 -4.25
N SER A 43 -1.33 -3.32 -3.17
CA SER A 43 -2.65 -2.70 -3.23
C SER A 43 -2.59 -1.31 -3.87
N VAL A 44 -1.62 -0.48 -3.48
CA VAL A 44 -1.40 0.85 -4.06
C VAL A 44 -1.05 0.75 -5.55
N PHE A 45 -0.31 -0.28 -5.96
CA PHE A 45 -0.05 -0.54 -7.38
C PHE A 45 -1.33 -0.85 -8.16
N PHE A 46 -2.26 -1.62 -7.59
CA PHE A 46 -3.57 -1.86 -8.20
C PHE A 46 -4.43 -0.60 -8.25
N THR A 47 -4.46 0.21 -7.18
CA THR A 47 -5.11 1.52 -7.17
C THR A 47 -4.56 2.44 -8.26
N PHE A 48 -3.24 2.44 -8.45
CA PHE A 48 -2.58 3.20 -9.50
C PHE A 48 -2.99 2.74 -10.90
N ALA A 49 -2.97 1.42 -11.16
CA ALA A 49 -3.36 0.86 -12.46
C ALA A 49 -4.81 1.23 -12.83
N LEU A 50 -5.74 1.14 -11.86
CA LEU A 50 -7.14 1.55 -12.04
C LEU A 50 -7.26 3.05 -12.33
N ASN A 51 -6.52 3.90 -11.61
CA ASN A 51 -6.54 5.34 -11.81
C ASN A 51 -6.03 5.76 -13.19
N VAL A 52 -4.96 5.11 -13.68
CA VAL A 52 -4.43 5.34 -15.03
C VAL A 52 -5.47 5.00 -16.09
N GLU A 53 -6.14 3.85 -15.97
CA GLU A 53 -7.18 3.46 -16.93
C GLU A 53 -8.39 4.41 -16.88
N LEU A 54 -8.79 4.85 -15.68
CA LEU A 54 -9.89 5.79 -15.49
C LEU A 54 -9.59 7.16 -16.10
N SER A 55 -8.34 7.62 -16.00
CA SER A 55 -7.85 8.86 -16.60
C SER A 55 -7.72 8.76 -18.13
N SER A 56 -7.26 7.61 -18.64
CA SER A 56 -7.19 7.32 -20.07
C SER A 56 -8.57 7.34 -20.72
N ALA A 57 -9.60 6.83 -20.03
CA ALA A 57 -10.97 6.85 -20.52
C ALA A 57 -11.61 8.26 -20.60
N ASN A 58 -10.93 9.29 -20.06
CA ASN A 58 -11.40 10.68 -20.01
C ASN A 58 -10.54 11.67 -20.82
N ASN A 59 -9.30 11.31 -21.18
CA ASN A 59 -8.40 12.14 -21.98
C ASN A 59 -7.91 11.39 -23.22
N SER A 60 -7.80 12.07 -24.36
CA SER A 60 -7.38 11.49 -25.65
C SER A 60 -5.90 11.04 -25.69
N LEU A 61 -5.16 11.19 -24.60
CA LEU A 61 -3.76 10.76 -24.50
C LEU A 61 -3.75 9.36 -23.88
N SER A 62 -4.15 8.38 -24.70
CA SER A 62 -4.11 6.96 -24.35
C SER A 62 -2.65 6.55 -24.19
N LEU A 63 -2.16 6.54 -22.96
CA LEU A 63 -0.89 5.90 -22.64
C LEU A 63 -1.13 4.39 -22.76
N GLU A 64 -0.94 3.87 -23.98
CA GLU A 64 -1.23 2.49 -24.33
C GLU A 64 -0.20 1.57 -23.67
N ASN A 65 -0.48 1.22 -22.41
CA ASN A 65 0.36 0.33 -21.63
C ASN A 65 -0.36 -1.01 -21.46
N ASN A 66 -0.01 -1.95 -22.34
CA ASN A 66 -0.59 -3.31 -22.36
C ASN A 66 -0.46 -4.02 -21.01
N PHE A 67 0.57 -3.69 -20.23
CA PHE A 67 0.75 -4.22 -18.88
C PHE A 67 -0.33 -3.70 -17.92
N ILE A 68 -0.61 -2.39 -17.92
CA ILE A 68 -1.66 -1.79 -17.07
C ILE A 68 -3.04 -2.33 -17.46
N LYS A 69 -3.34 -2.46 -18.76
CA LYS A 69 -4.59 -3.09 -19.23
C LYS A 69 -4.74 -4.52 -18.73
N SER A 70 -3.67 -5.31 -18.74
CA SER A 70 -3.68 -6.69 -18.24
C SER A 70 -3.93 -6.75 -16.73
N VAL A 71 -3.30 -5.85 -15.97
CA VAL A 71 -3.53 -5.71 -14.51
C VAL A 71 -4.97 -5.29 -14.22
N VAL A 72 -5.50 -4.31 -14.96
CA VAL A 72 -6.90 -3.89 -14.81
C VAL A 72 -7.85 -5.03 -15.15
N THR A 73 -7.61 -5.76 -16.24
CA THR A 73 -8.40 -6.93 -16.64
C THR A 73 -8.37 -8.01 -15.55
N PHE A 74 -7.22 -8.23 -14.92
CA PHE A 74 -7.09 -9.16 -13.81
C PHE A 74 -7.89 -8.71 -12.58
N ILE A 75 -7.89 -7.41 -12.27
CA ILE A 75 -8.62 -6.84 -11.14
C ILE A 75 -10.15 -6.89 -11.38
N THR A 76 -10.60 -6.47 -12.56
CA THR A 76 -12.02 -6.35 -12.88
C THR A 76 -12.61 -7.65 -13.43
N MET A 77 -11.78 -8.63 -13.76
CA MET A 77 -12.15 -9.88 -14.47
C MET A 77 -12.84 -9.63 -15.81
N GLU A 78 -12.67 -8.44 -16.39
CA GLU A 78 -13.26 -8.02 -17.68
C GLU A 78 -12.20 -7.36 -18.57
N ILE A 79 -12.14 -7.76 -19.85
CA ILE A 79 -11.15 -7.27 -20.82
C ILE A 79 -11.35 -5.78 -21.17
N ASN A 80 -12.61 -5.30 -21.10
CA ASN A 80 -12.97 -3.89 -21.29
C ASN A 80 -14.03 -3.50 -20.25
N PRO A 81 -13.62 -3.22 -19.00
CA PRO A 81 -14.55 -2.97 -17.93
C PRO A 81 -15.35 -1.69 -18.17
N LYS A 82 -16.64 -1.71 -17.82
CA LYS A 82 -17.48 -0.51 -17.85
C LYS A 82 -16.92 0.54 -16.88
N LYS A 83 -17.05 1.84 -17.22
CA LYS A 83 -16.57 2.96 -16.38
C LYS A 83 -17.02 2.85 -14.91
N GLN A 84 -18.26 2.39 -14.68
CA GLN A 84 -18.80 2.22 -13.34
C GLN A 84 -18.07 1.13 -12.55
N LEU A 85 -17.85 -0.04 -13.15
CA LEU A 85 -17.10 -1.13 -12.52
C LEU A 85 -15.66 -0.70 -12.17
N LEU A 86 -15.06 0.13 -13.02
CA LEU A 86 -13.72 0.68 -12.80
C LEU A 86 -13.69 1.66 -11.61
N GLN A 87 -14.70 2.52 -11.47
CA GLN A 87 -14.86 3.42 -10.32
C GLN A 87 -15.11 2.65 -9.03
N ASP A 88 -15.99 1.64 -9.06
CA ASP A 88 -16.29 0.80 -7.90
C ASP A 88 -15.04 0.04 -7.43
N SER A 89 -14.31 -0.56 -8.37
CA SER A 89 -13.04 -1.23 -8.08
C SER A 89 -12.00 -0.27 -7.51
N PHE A 90 -11.88 0.93 -8.09
CA PHE A 90 -10.95 1.95 -7.59
C PHE A 90 -11.29 2.37 -6.15
N SER A 91 -12.57 2.61 -5.86
CA SER A 91 -13.03 2.96 -4.51
C SER A 91 -12.77 1.83 -3.50
N LEU A 92 -12.95 0.58 -3.92
CA LEU A 92 -12.67 -0.59 -3.10
C LEU A 92 -11.17 -0.65 -2.76
N PHE A 93 -10.28 -0.54 -3.74
CA PHE A 93 -8.84 -0.57 -3.50
C PHE A 93 -8.34 0.63 -2.68
N CYS A 94 -8.88 1.83 -2.89
CA CYS A 94 -8.62 2.97 -2.01
C CYS A 94 -9.02 2.69 -0.56
N THR A 95 -10.14 1.99 -0.33
CA THR A 95 -10.57 1.59 1.01
C THR A 95 -9.61 0.57 1.62
N ILE A 96 -9.16 -0.42 0.84
CA ILE A 96 -8.16 -1.40 1.26
C ILE A 96 -6.85 -0.70 1.64
N ASP A 97 -6.36 0.24 0.82
CA ASP A 97 -5.13 0.99 1.09
C ASP A 97 -5.20 1.72 2.43
N ILE A 98 -6.32 2.39 2.72
CA ILE A 98 -6.54 3.08 4.00
C ILE A 98 -6.53 2.07 5.16
N VAL A 99 -7.24 0.95 5.03
CA VAL A 99 -7.29 -0.10 6.07
C VAL A 99 -5.90 -0.69 6.32
N LEU A 100 -5.13 -0.95 5.27
CA LEU A 100 -3.75 -1.47 5.37
C LEU A 100 -2.82 -0.46 6.06
N ILE A 101 -2.95 0.84 5.75
CA ILE A 101 -2.19 1.90 6.43
C ILE A 101 -2.52 1.92 7.92
N VAL A 102 -3.80 1.97 8.28
CA VAL A 102 -4.24 2.02 9.69
C VAL A 102 -3.76 0.78 10.45
N THR A 103 -3.91 -0.40 9.85
CA THR A 103 -3.50 -1.67 10.46
C THR A 103 -1.99 -1.74 10.63
N SER A 104 -1.22 -1.30 9.63
CA SER A 104 0.24 -1.23 9.70
C SER A 104 0.72 -0.33 10.85
N VAL A 105 0.09 0.84 11.05
CA VAL A 105 0.40 1.73 12.17
C VAL A 105 0.11 1.06 13.51
N ILE A 106 -1.05 0.41 13.67
CA ILE A 106 -1.41 -0.29 14.92
C ILE A 106 -0.43 -1.41 15.23
N ILE A 107 -0.11 -2.25 14.25
CA ILE A 107 0.82 -3.37 14.40
C ILE A 107 2.22 -2.86 14.74
N SER A 108 2.68 -1.79 14.08
CA SER A 108 3.97 -1.18 14.39
C SER A 108 4.03 -0.73 15.84
N VAL A 109 3.01 -0.03 16.36
CA VAL A 109 2.96 0.39 17.77
C VAL A 109 2.96 -0.81 18.74
N LEU A 110 2.25 -1.90 18.41
CA LEU A 110 2.23 -3.11 19.23
C LEU A 110 3.59 -3.83 19.23
N GLU A 111 4.22 -4.00 18.07
CA GLU A 111 5.55 -4.61 17.94
C GLU A 111 6.61 -3.75 18.67
N MET A 112 6.54 -2.43 18.57
CA MET A 112 7.40 -1.51 19.35
C MET A 112 7.24 -1.75 20.86
N LYS A 113 6.01 -1.83 21.37
CA LYS A 113 5.74 -2.09 22.80
C LYS A 113 6.33 -3.42 23.26
N ILE A 114 6.19 -4.47 22.45
CA ILE A 114 6.72 -5.80 22.75
C ILE A 114 8.25 -5.77 22.81
N LEU A 115 8.90 -5.13 21.83
CA LEU A 115 10.35 -5.03 21.77
C LEU A 115 10.93 -4.22 22.93
N PHE A 116 10.28 -3.12 23.33
CA PHE A 116 10.69 -2.36 24.52
C PHE A 116 10.53 -3.17 25.81
N LYS A 117 9.43 -3.94 25.96
CA LYS A 117 9.21 -4.80 27.12
C LYS A 117 10.27 -5.91 27.22
N GLN A 118 10.62 -6.55 26.10
CA GLN A 118 11.69 -7.55 26.03
C GLN A 118 13.06 -6.95 26.38
N THR A 119 13.38 -5.76 25.85
CA THR A 119 14.67 -5.10 26.14
C THR A 119 14.82 -4.73 27.62
N LYS A 120 13.72 -4.42 28.31
CA LYS A 120 13.73 -4.10 29.75
C LYS A 120 13.91 -5.36 30.62
N ALA A 121 13.41 -6.51 30.17
CA ALA A 121 13.60 -7.79 30.84
C ALA A 121 15.06 -8.30 30.70
N GLU A 122 15.69 -8.11 29.54
CA GLU A 122 17.08 -8.51 29.30
C GLU A 122 18.11 -7.67 30.09
N LYS A 123 17.77 -6.44 30.48
CA LYS A 123 18.64 -5.57 31.29
C LYS A 123 18.41 -5.67 32.81
N GLY A 124 17.45 -6.50 33.24
CA GLY A 124 17.06 -6.67 34.64
C GLY A 124 17.54 -7.97 35.29
N ASN A 125 18.31 -8.78 34.56
CA ASN A 125 19.09 -9.93 35.05
C ASN A 125 20.58 -9.63 34.90
#